data_AF-A0A957HA21-F1
#
_entry.id   AF-A0A957HA21-F1
#
_cell.length_a   1.000
_cell.length_b   1.000
_cell.length_c   1.000
_cell.angle_alpha   90.00
_cell.angle_beta   90.00
_cell.angle_gamma   90.00
#
_symmetry.space_group_name_H-M   'P 1'
#
loop_
_entity.id
_entity.type
_entity.pdbx_description
1 polymer ?
#
loop_
_entity_poly.entity_id
_entity_poly.type
_entity_poly.pdbx_seq_one_letter_code
_entity_poly.pdbx_strand_id
1 'polypeptide(L)'
;MSQTPDSPPLSPPAGFHWRPVQRDDVPAIQQLTVATAAVDKTEGPASPQNIQQIFALLGDEMPRNSLAGLTPAGEIVALAMVFFRPADNERLAMISGTVHPDYRARGLGSYLLAWMEARVQQQAARDNNDQPVRVQTSCADHLQDRITLFGQHGFAPIRYAYKMRHPLAQQIAKTSLPDGLQLIPWHETHSDAARQAFNIAFQDIWGVPEMDTTLWQQFFVGVPQFRPDLSWLVLADETIVAFCINWVNERNQEGWIEAVGVLPAWRGRGVAAALLTQSLHEFQALGLKSAGLDVDTENPTGALQLYEKLGFAAIKRTIFFSKPLN
;
A
#
# COMPACT_ATOMS: atom_id res chain seq x y z
N MET A 1 -16.69 -19.68 27.07
CA MET A 1 -15.35 -19.06 27.07
C MET A 1 -15.45 -17.77 26.26
N SER A 2 -15.52 -16.65 26.98
CA SER A 2 -15.85 -15.32 26.45
C SER A 2 -14.78 -14.83 25.48
N GLN A 3 -15.16 -14.53 24.24
CA GLN A 3 -14.27 -14.06 23.16
C GLN A 3 -14.15 -12.53 23.14
N THR A 4 -13.88 -11.93 24.30
CA THR A 4 -13.53 -10.51 24.38
C THR A 4 -12.05 -10.42 24.69
N PRO A 5 -11.26 -9.61 23.97
CA PRO A 5 -9.91 -9.25 24.41
C PRO A 5 -9.94 -8.80 25.88
N ASP A 6 -8.87 -9.05 26.64
CA ASP A 6 -8.70 -8.30 27.90
C ASP A 6 -8.90 -6.81 27.59
N SER A 7 -9.74 -6.16 28.40
CA SER A 7 -10.29 -4.85 28.07
C SER A 7 -9.16 -3.87 27.76
N PRO A 8 -9.25 -3.08 26.67
CA PRO A 8 -8.25 -2.05 26.40
C PRO A 8 -8.12 -1.12 27.62
N PRO A 9 -6.96 -0.44 27.79
CA PRO A 9 -6.74 0.46 28.92
C PRO A 9 -7.74 1.63 28.96
N LEU A 10 -8.45 1.88 27.86
CA LEU A 10 -9.52 2.87 27.76
C LEU A 10 -10.90 2.20 27.85
N SER A 11 -11.79 2.74 28.68
CA SER A 11 -13.19 2.32 28.69
C SER A 11 -13.87 2.61 27.35
N PRO A 12 -14.78 1.73 26.88
CA PRO A 12 -15.52 1.97 25.65
C PRO A 12 -16.36 3.25 25.75
N PRO A 13 -16.33 4.13 24.73
CA PRO A 13 -17.20 5.30 24.67
C PRO A 13 -18.67 4.92 24.86
N ALA A 14 -19.37 5.64 25.73
CA ALA A 14 -20.78 5.40 26.02
C ALA A 14 -21.67 5.64 24.79
N GLY A 15 -22.80 4.94 24.72
CA GLY A 15 -23.77 5.07 23.62
C GLY A 15 -23.42 4.25 22.37
N PHE A 16 -22.40 3.38 22.43
CA PHE A 16 -22.03 2.47 21.34
C PHE A 16 -21.96 1.02 21.83
N HIS A 17 -22.32 0.11 20.94
CA HIS A 17 -22.11 -1.32 21.12
C HIS A 17 -20.87 -1.78 20.36
N TRP A 18 -20.05 -2.64 20.95
CA TRP A 18 -18.76 -3.07 20.39
C TRP A 18 -18.73 -4.58 20.22
N ARG A 19 -18.40 -5.05 19.02
CA ARG A 19 -18.28 -6.49 18.72
C ARG A 19 -17.26 -6.75 17.60
N PRO A 20 -16.76 -7.99 17.47
CA PRO A 20 -16.02 -8.39 16.28
C PRO A 20 -16.80 -8.16 14.99
N VAL A 21 -16.07 -7.94 13.89
CA VAL A 21 -16.65 -7.88 12.55
C VAL A 21 -17.12 -9.27 12.14
N GLN A 22 -18.26 -9.32 11.45
CA GLN A 22 -18.87 -10.51 10.88
C GLN A 22 -18.78 -10.46 9.35
N ARG A 23 -18.81 -11.62 8.68
CA ARG A 23 -18.75 -11.68 7.21
C ARG A 23 -19.91 -10.95 6.54
N ASP A 24 -21.06 -10.89 7.19
CA ASP A 24 -22.26 -10.21 6.67
C ASP A 24 -22.22 -8.69 6.88
N ASP A 25 -21.20 -8.15 7.57
CA ASP A 25 -21.03 -6.70 7.76
C ASP A 25 -20.51 -5.98 6.50
N VAL A 26 -20.19 -6.70 5.42
CA VAL A 26 -19.63 -6.10 4.18
C VAL A 26 -20.43 -4.88 3.69
N PRO A 27 -21.78 -4.91 3.60
CA PRO A 27 -22.53 -3.74 3.17
C PRO A 27 -22.43 -2.56 4.14
N ALA A 28 -22.46 -2.81 5.45
CA ALA A 28 -22.37 -1.76 6.47
C ALA A 28 -20.96 -1.13 6.52
N ILE A 29 -19.91 -1.94 6.37
CA ILE A 29 -18.53 -1.45 6.26
C ILE A 29 -18.37 -0.66 4.97
N GLN A 30 -18.94 -1.12 3.86
CA GLN A 30 -18.91 -0.36 2.62
C GLN A 30 -19.53 1.04 2.81
N GLN A 31 -20.70 1.12 3.44
CA GLN A 31 -21.34 2.40 3.76
C GLN A 31 -20.45 3.31 4.60
N LEU A 32 -19.81 2.76 5.64
CA LEU A 32 -18.81 3.51 6.44
C LEU A 32 -17.67 4.05 5.55
N THR A 33 -17.11 3.22 4.65
CA THR A 33 -16.02 3.67 3.76
C THR A 33 -16.47 4.70 2.73
N VAL A 34 -17.74 4.67 2.28
CA VAL A 34 -18.34 5.69 1.40
C VAL A 34 -18.45 7.02 2.12
N ALA A 35 -18.99 7.01 3.34
CA ALA A 35 -19.13 8.21 4.15
C ALA A 35 -17.77 8.86 4.45
N THR A 36 -16.74 8.04 4.72
CA THR A 36 -15.41 8.56 5.07
C THR A 36 -14.64 9.02 3.84
N ALA A 37 -14.73 8.31 2.70
CA ALA A 37 -14.04 8.65 1.46
C ALA A 37 -14.36 10.07 0.97
N ALA A 38 -15.62 10.48 1.08
CA ALA A 38 -16.08 11.81 0.64
C ALA A 38 -15.44 12.95 1.46
N VAL A 39 -15.29 12.76 2.77
CA VAL A 39 -14.73 13.77 3.68
C VAL A 39 -13.21 13.75 3.68
N ASP A 40 -12.63 12.55 3.71
CA ASP A 40 -11.19 12.35 3.85
C ASP A 40 -10.45 12.44 2.52
N LYS A 41 -11.17 12.60 1.39
CA LYS A 41 -10.63 12.66 0.03
C LYS A 41 -9.74 11.45 -0.27
N THR A 42 -10.21 10.25 0.08
CA THR A 42 -9.52 9.02 -0.31
C THR A 42 -9.68 8.77 -1.80
N GLU A 43 -8.92 7.83 -2.36
CA GLU A 43 -8.97 7.45 -3.78
C GLU A 43 -10.27 6.71 -4.17
N GLY A 44 -11.19 6.59 -3.21
CA GLY A 44 -12.49 5.96 -3.36
C GLY A 44 -12.85 5.14 -2.11
N PRO A 45 -14.14 4.80 -1.96
CA PRO A 45 -14.57 3.82 -0.98
C PRO A 45 -14.07 2.42 -1.33
N ALA A 46 -13.94 1.57 -0.31
CA ALA A 46 -13.65 0.15 -0.55
C ALA A 46 -14.83 -0.50 -1.28
N SER A 47 -14.54 -1.30 -2.31
CA SER A 47 -15.56 -2.16 -2.91
C SER A 47 -15.88 -3.34 -1.98
N PRO A 48 -17.06 -3.99 -2.10
CA PRO A 48 -17.36 -5.22 -1.38
C PRO A 48 -16.28 -6.29 -1.56
N GLN A 49 -15.73 -6.40 -2.77
CA GLN A 49 -14.65 -7.32 -3.10
C GLN A 49 -13.38 -6.99 -2.31
N ASN A 50 -13.02 -5.71 -2.16
CA ASN A 50 -11.85 -5.33 -1.35
C ASN A 50 -12.07 -5.67 0.14
N ILE A 51 -13.28 -5.46 0.67
CA ILE A 51 -13.60 -5.80 2.06
C ILE A 51 -13.51 -7.32 2.27
N GLN A 52 -14.03 -8.12 1.33
CA GLN A 52 -13.92 -9.58 1.36
C GLN A 52 -12.46 -10.06 1.27
N GLN A 53 -11.63 -9.43 0.43
CA GLN A 53 -10.19 -9.72 0.37
C GLN A 53 -9.51 -9.42 1.70
N ILE A 54 -9.84 -8.30 2.34
CA ILE A 54 -9.34 -7.96 3.68
C ILE A 54 -9.73 -9.02 4.71
N PHE A 55 -10.98 -9.51 4.66
CA PHE A 55 -11.41 -10.60 5.54
C PHE A 55 -10.65 -11.90 5.27
N ALA A 56 -10.39 -12.22 4.00
CA ALA A 56 -9.60 -13.39 3.64
C ALA A 56 -8.15 -13.29 4.17
N LEU A 57 -7.55 -12.09 4.13
CA LEU A 57 -6.22 -11.84 4.70
C LEU A 57 -6.18 -12.02 6.23
N LEU A 58 -7.27 -11.69 6.92
CA LEU A 58 -7.39 -11.92 8.37
C LEU A 58 -7.65 -13.40 8.71
N GLY A 59 -8.23 -14.16 7.79
CA GLY A 59 -8.51 -15.59 7.95
C GLY A 59 -9.28 -15.90 9.24
N ASP A 60 -8.81 -16.92 9.97
CA ASP A 60 -9.43 -17.38 11.22
C ASP A 60 -9.23 -16.40 12.40
N GLU A 61 -8.26 -15.49 12.29
CA GLU A 61 -8.03 -14.46 13.31
C GLU A 61 -8.98 -13.26 13.16
N MET A 62 -9.80 -13.19 12.10
CA MET A 62 -10.72 -12.08 11.85
C MET A 62 -11.61 -11.72 13.07
N PRO A 63 -12.24 -12.67 13.79
CA PRO A 63 -13.05 -12.31 14.97
C PRO A 63 -12.23 -11.73 16.14
N ARG A 64 -10.92 -11.99 16.20
CA ARG A 64 -10.02 -11.48 17.25
C ARG A 64 -9.33 -10.20 16.83
N ASN A 65 -9.06 -10.05 15.55
CA ASN A 65 -8.25 -8.97 14.97
C ASN A 65 -9.10 -7.89 14.29
N SER A 66 -10.41 -7.86 14.58
CA SER A 66 -11.30 -6.82 14.13
C SER A 66 -12.26 -6.37 15.24
N LEU A 67 -12.66 -5.10 15.17
CA LEU A 67 -13.66 -4.53 16.07
C LEU A 67 -14.53 -3.53 15.31
N ALA A 68 -15.85 -3.69 15.43
CA ALA A 68 -16.84 -2.75 14.97
C ALA A 68 -17.47 -2.02 16.16
N GLY A 69 -17.64 -0.70 16.05
CA GLY A 69 -18.44 0.12 16.94
C GLY A 69 -19.75 0.50 16.27
N LEU A 70 -20.86 0.20 16.94
CA LEU A 70 -22.21 0.32 16.43
C LEU A 70 -23.02 1.35 17.21
N THR A 71 -23.88 2.09 16.53
CA THR A 71 -24.92 2.90 17.17
C THR A 71 -25.97 2.01 17.84
N PRO A 72 -26.85 2.54 18.71
CA PRO A 72 -27.97 1.77 19.27
C PRO A 72 -28.94 1.23 18.21
N ALA A 73 -28.97 1.86 17.03
CA ALA A 73 -29.75 1.41 15.88
C ALA A 73 -29.07 0.27 15.07
N GLY A 74 -27.83 -0.10 15.43
CA GLY A 74 -27.07 -1.17 14.78
C GLY A 74 -26.21 -0.71 13.59
N GLU A 75 -26.02 0.59 13.38
CA GLU A 75 -25.19 1.10 12.29
C GLU A 75 -23.70 1.05 12.67
N ILE A 76 -22.85 0.49 11.81
CA ILE A 76 -21.39 0.49 12.03
C ILE A 76 -20.83 1.88 11.74
N VAL A 77 -20.30 2.53 12.78
CA VAL A 77 -19.75 3.90 12.72
C VAL A 77 -18.26 3.96 13.07
N ALA A 78 -17.69 2.85 13.52
CA ALA A 78 -16.28 2.73 13.85
C ALA A 78 -15.79 1.32 13.48
N LEU A 79 -14.56 1.23 12.97
CA LEU A 79 -13.95 -0.03 12.55
C LEU A 79 -12.45 -0.01 12.87
N ALA A 80 -11.96 -1.09 13.46
CA ALA A 80 -10.54 -1.37 13.65
C ALA A 80 -10.18 -2.76 13.11
N MET A 81 -8.97 -2.87 12.58
CA MET A 81 -8.39 -4.11 12.08
C MET A 81 -6.90 -4.17 12.40
N VAL A 82 -6.41 -5.36 12.75
CA VAL A 82 -5.01 -5.65 13.06
C VAL A 82 -4.51 -6.77 12.14
N PHE A 83 -3.41 -6.53 11.44
CA PHE A 83 -2.78 -7.52 10.57
C PHE A 83 -1.37 -7.77 11.06
N PHE A 84 -0.97 -9.03 11.15
CA PHE A 84 0.42 -9.38 11.38
C PHE A 84 1.05 -9.73 10.05
N ARG A 85 2.22 -9.16 9.77
CA ARG A 85 3.04 -9.52 8.63
C ARG A 85 4.24 -10.33 9.11
N PRO A 86 4.64 -11.38 8.39
CA PRO A 86 5.98 -11.93 8.53
C PRO A 86 6.98 -10.80 8.28
N ALA A 87 7.98 -10.69 9.14
CA ALA A 87 9.10 -9.78 8.95
C ALA A 87 10.37 -10.45 9.48
N ASP A 88 11.50 -10.12 8.87
CA ASP A 88 12.80 -10.68 9.27
C ASP A 88 13.27 -9.99 10.55
N ASN A 89 13.63 -10.80 11.55
CA ASN A 89 14.22 -10.38 12.84
C ASN A 89 13.33 -9.51 13.77
N GLU A 90 12.14 -9.08 13.35
CA GLU A 90 11.15 -8.39 14.18
C GLU A 90 9.73 -8.74 13.76
N ARG A 91 8.74 -8.55 14.64
CA ARG A 91 7.33 -8.81 14.32
C ARG A 91 6.63 -7.51 13.96
N LEU A 92 6.06 -7.44 12.77
CA LEU A 92 5.36 -6.25 12.29
C LEU A 92 3.84 -6.41 12.40
N ALA A 93 3.20 -5.54 13.17
CA ALA A 93 1.76 -5.41 13.24
C ALA A 93 1.30 -4.14 12.50
N MET A 94 0.53 -4.32 11.43
CA MET A 94 -0.14 -3.23 10.72
C MET A 94 -1.53 -3.03 11.32
N ILE A 95 -1.85 -1.79 11.69
CA ILE A 95 -3.16 -1.44 12.24
C ILE A 95 -3.88 -0.46 11.33
N SER A 96 -5.19 -0.65 11.16
CA SER A 96 -6.04 0.20 10.34
C SER A 96 -7.34 0.50 11.09
N GLY A 97 -7.70 1.78 11.16
CA GLY A 97 -8.89 2.26 11.85
C GLY A 97 -9.65 3.29 11.03
N THR A 98 -10.96 3.37 11.23
CA THR A 98 -11.82 4.36 10.61
C THR A 98 -13.00 4.69 11.53
N VAL A 99 -13.35 5.98 11.61
CA VAL A 99 -14.52 6.48 12.32
C VAL A 99 -15.34 7.35 11.36
N HIS A 100 -16.65 7.10 11.34
CA HIS A 100 -17.61 7.85 10.55
C HIS A 100 -17.49 9.36 10.86
N PRO A 101 -17.46 10.26 9.85
CA PRO A 101 -17.24 11.69 10.05
C PRO A 101 -18.10 12.32 11.16
N ASP A 102 -19.41 12.04 11.17
CA ASP A 102 -20.36 12.61 12.14
C ASP A 102 -20.13 12.15 13.60
N TYR A 103 -19.34 11.10 13.79
CA TYR A 103 -19.03 10.51 15.09
C TYR A 103 -17.60 10.82 15.55
N ARG A 104 -16.82 11.61 14.79
CA ARG A 104 -15.47 12.03 15.18
C ARG A 104 -15.49 12.95 16.40
N ALA A 105 -14.33 13.11 17.03
CA ALA A 105 -14.14 13.91 18.25
C ALA A 105 -15.00 13.45 19.47
N ARG A 106 -15.47 12.21 19.48
CA ARG A 106 -16.21 11.58 20.62
C ARG A 106 -15.42 10.46 21.32
N GLY A 107 -14.10 10.44 21.16
CA GLY A 107 -13.22 9.43 21.78
C GLY A 107 -13.15 8.07 21.07
N LEU A 108 -13.97 7.82 20.03
CA LEU A 108 -13.96 6.55 19.29
C LEU A 108 -12.58 6.24 18.67
N GLY A 109 -11.91 7.24 18.07
CA GLY A 109 -10.59 7.05 17.44
C GLY A 109 -9.52 6.61 18.45
N SER A 110 -9.43 7.28 19.59
CA SER A 110 -8.50 6.93 20.68
C SER A 110 -8.80 5.55 21.26
N TYR A 111 -10.09 5.21 21.44
CA TYR A 111 -10.50 3.90 21.90
C TYR A 111 -10.11 2.79 20.90
N LEU A 112 -10.38 2.98 19.60
CA LEU A 112 -9.97 2.03 18.57
C LEU A 112 -8.46 1.83 18.55
N LEU A 113 -7.68 2.91 18.65
CA LEU A 113 -6.23 2.84 18.62
C LEU A 113 -5.67 2.08 19.84
N ALA A 114 -6.18 2.39 21.04
CA ALA A 114 -5.82 1.66 22.26
C ALA A 114 -6.24 0.18 22.19
N TRP A 115 -7.40 -0.12 21.60
CA TRP A 115 -7.84 -1.49 21.37
C TRP A 115 -6.91 -2.25 20.42
N MET A 116 -6.51 -1.63 19.31
CA MET A 116 -5.57 -2.25 18.36
C MET A 116 -4.22 -2.53 19.02
N GLU A 117 -3.67 -1.59 19.80
CA GLU A 117 -2.42 -1.81 20.55
C GLU A 117 -2.52 -2.97 21.54
N ALA A 118 -3.56 -3.00 22.38
CA ALA A 118 -3.80 -4.09 23.32
C ALA A 118 -3.96 -5.43 22.59
N ARG A 119 -4.65 -5.43 21.45
CA ARG A 119 -4.83 -6.64 20.65
C ARG A 119 -3.49 -7.14 20.09
N VAL A 120 -2.62 -6.23 19.63
CA VAL A 120 -1.28 -6.59 19.19
C VAL A 120 -0.49 -7.21 20.35
N GLN A 121 -0.50 -6.62 21.55
CA GLN A 121 0.18 -7.17 22.73
C GLN A 121 -0.31 -8.58 23.09
N GLN A 122 -1.62 -8.82 23.02
CA GLN A 122 -2.20 -10.13 23.30
C GLN A 122 -1.77 -11.20 22.28
N GLN A 123 -1.71 -10.87 20.99
CA GLN A 123 -1.17 -11.81 20.00
C GLN A 123 0.34 -11.97 20.19
N ALA A 124 1.03 -10.89 20.56
CA ALA A 124 2.45 -10.92 20.87
C ALA A 124 2.78 -11.98 21.92
N ALA A 125 2.06 -11.95 23.04
CA ALA A 125 2.20 -12.89 24.14
C ALA A 125 1.77 -14.34 23.80
N ARG A 126 0.84 -14.54 22.86
CA ARG A 126 0.36 -15.88 22.47
C ARG A 126 1.34 -16.64 21.57
N ASP A 127 2.10 -15.93 20.74
CA ASP A 127 2.93 -16.55 19.71
C ASP A 127 4.24 -17.15 20.27
N ASN A 128 4.51 -17.03 21.59
CA ASN A 128 5.76 -17.47 22.25
C ASN A 128 7.02 -17.06 21.45
N ASN A 129 7.01 -15.84 20.92
CA ASN A 129 8.10 -15.28 20.13
C ASN A 129 8.56 -13.98 20.78
N ASP A 130 9.79 -14.01 21.31
CA ASP A 130 10.43 -12.91 22.05
C ASP A 130 10.98 -11.80 21.16
N GLN A 131 10.80 -11.91 19.83
CA GLN A 131 11.17 -10.82 18.93
C GLN A 131 10.35 -9.56 19.25
N PRO A 132 11.00 -8.37 19.19
CA PRO A 132 10.31 -7.11 19.42
C PRO A 132 9.16 -6.93 18.43
N VAL A 133 8.04 -6.40 18.92
CA VAL A 133 6.88 -6.10 18.08
C VAL A 133 6.85 -4.61 17.76
N ARG A 134 6.68 -4.29 16.48
CA ARG A 134 6.50 -2.92 16.02
C ARG A 134 5.10 -2.76 15.46
N VAL A 135 4.41 -1.71 15.89
CA VAL A 135 3.11 -1.34 15.35
C VAL A 135 3.31 -0.26 14.29
N GLN A 136 2.65 -0.41 13.15
CA GLN A 136 2.68 0.55 12.06
C GLN A 136 1.28 0.88 11.55
N THR A 137 1.11 2.13 11.14
CA THR A 137 -0.09 2.63 10.48
C THR A 137 0.28 3.75 9.52
N SER A 138 -0.67 4.28 8.77
CA SER A 138 -0.43 5.40 7.87
C SER A 138 -1.67 6.26 7.66
N CYS A 139 -1.47 7.51 7.28
CA CYS A 139 -2.53 8.38 6.79
C CYS A 139 -2.01 9.36 5.75
N ALA A 140 -2.93 9.98 5.00
CA ALA A 140 -2.58 11.11 4.16
C ALA A 140 -2.15 12.32 5.02
N ASP A 141 -1.23 13.12 4.51
CA ASP A 141 -0.65 14.26 5.23
C ASP A 141 -1.65 15.41 5.51
N HIS A 142 -2.73 15.51 4.73
CA HIS A 142 -3.80 16.48 4.98
C HIS A 142 -4.73 16.10 6.15
N LEU A 143 -4.66 14.86 6.67
CA LEU A 143 -5.52 14.36 7.75
C LEU A 143 -4.93 14.67 9.13
N GLN A 144 -4.93 15.95 9.49
CA GLN A 144 -4.29 16.49 10.70
C GLN A 144 -4.86 15.92 12.01
N ASP A 145 -6.14 15.55 12.03
CA ASP A 145 -6.78 14.86 13.16
C ASP A 145 -6.13 13.50 13.44
N ARG A 146 -5.84 12.73 12.39
CA ARG A 146 -5.17 11.43 12.48
C ARG A 146 -3.71 11.55 12.90
N ILE A 147 -2.99 12.51 12.32
CA ILE A 147 -1.59 12.79 12.68
C ILE A 147 -1.50 13.14 14.17
N THR A 148 -2.41 14.00 14.65
CA THR A 148 -2.50 14.38 16.06
C THR A 148 -2.81 13.17 16.94
N LEU A 149 -3.81 12.35 16.55
CA LEU A 149 -4.18 11.14 17.28
C LEU A 149 -2.99 10.15 17.41
N PHE A 150 -2.28 9.89 16.30
CA PHE A 150 -1.12 9.00 16.31
C PHE A 150 -0.01 9.54 17.21
N GLY A 151 0.31 10.82 17.11
CA GLY A 151 1.31 11.47 17.97
C GLY A 151 0.96 11.39 19.45
N GLN A 152 -0.31 11.62 19.82
CA GLN A 152 -0.79 11.50 21.20
C GLN A 152 -0.66 10.08 21.76
N HIS A 153 -0.70 9.06 20.91
CA HIS A 153 -0.51 7.66 21.29
C HIS A 153 0.95 7.19 21.17
N GLY A 154 1.90 8.09 20.91
CA GLY A 154 3.34 7.80 20.88
C GLY A 154 3.85 7.18 19.58
N PHE A 155 3.07 7.27 18.50
CA PHE A 155 3.57 6.94 17.17
C PHE A 155 4.40 8.09 16.60
N ALA A 156 5.55 7.76 16.02
CA ALA A 156 6.41 8.70 15.32
C ALA A 156 6.35 8.47 13.80
N PRO A 157 6.42 9.52 12.96
CA PRO A 157 6.58 9.35 11.52
C PRO A 157 7.93 8.68 11.23
N ILE A 158 7.92 7.65 10.38
CA ILE A 158 9.12 6.87 10.02
C ILE A 158 9.49 6.97 8.54
N ARG A 159 8.54 7.32 7.67
CA ARG A 159 8.78 7.53 6.23
C ARG A 159 7.60 8.24 5.59
N TYR A 160 7.81 8.72 4.37
CA TYR A 160 6.77 9.29 3.52
C TYR A 160 6.78 8.62 2.15
N ALA A 161 5.62 8.49 1.54
CA ALA A 161 5.52 8.10 0.13
C ALA A 161 4.66 9.09 -0.63
N TYR A 162 5.03 9.34 -1.88
CA TYR A 162 4.20 10.05 -2.84
C TYR A 162 3.52 9.07 -3.76
N LYS A 163 2.23 9.31 -3.97
CA LYS A 163 1.56 8.89 -5.19
C LYS A 163 1.75 9.99 -6.22
N MET A 164 2.29 9.66 -7.37
CA MET A 164 2.56 10.61 -8.44
C MET A 164 1.74 10.28 -9.68
N ARG A 165 1.41 11.32 -10.47
CA ARG A 165 0.62 11.17 -11.69
C ARG A 165 1.16 12.05 -12.82
N HIS A 166 1.18 11.50 -14.02
CA HIS A 166 1.44 12.19 -15.28
C HIS A 166 0.15 12.24 -16.13
N PRO A 167 -0.36 13.43 -16.49
CA PRO A 167 -1.49 13.55 -17.42
C PRO A 167 -1.05 13.20 -18.85
N LEU A 168 -1.65 12.18 -19.47
CA LEU A 168 -1.21 11.68 -20.79
C LEU A 168 -1.66 12.58 -21.97
N ALA A 169 -2.43 13.62 -21.70
CA ALA A 169 -2.69 14.70 -22.66
C ALA A 169 -1.46 15.62 -22.86
N GLN A 170 -0.49 15.59 -21.94
CA GLN A 170 0.73 16.37 -22.04
C GLN A 170 1.72 15.72 -23.01
N GLN A 171 2.63 16.54 -23.55
CA GLN A 171 3.71 16.04 -24.39
C GLN A 171 4.70 15.23 -23.54
N ILE A 172 4.93 13.98 -23.93
CA ILE A 172 5.92 13.10 -23.31
C ILE A 172 7.26 13.34 -24.01
N ALA A 173 8.31 13.64 -23.24
CA ALA A 173 9.65 13.80 -23.76
C ALA A 173 10.17 12.48 -24.32
N LYS A 174 10.79 12.48 -25.50
CA LYS A 174 11.46 11.28 -26.02
C LYS A 174 12.79 11.09 -25.34
N THR A 175 13.01 9.90 -24.80
CA THR A 175 14.29 9.49 -24.20
C THR A 175 14.83 8.30 -24.98
N SER A 176 16.07 8.41 -25.45
CA SER A 176 16.77 7.32 -26.13
C SER A 176 17.44 6.40 -25.12
N LEU A 177 17.45 5.11 -25.42
CA LEU A 177 18.23 4.13 -24.68
C LEU A 177 19.73 4.31 -25.02
N PRO A 178 20.64 4.15 -24.06
CA PRO A 178 22.08 4.16 -24.33
C PRO A 178 22.53 3.12 -25.35
N ASP A 179 23.62 3.39 -26.06
CA ASP A 179 24.23 2.46 -27.00
C ASP A 179 24.59 1.12 -26.32
N GLY A 180 24.45 0.02 -27.08
CA GLY A 180 24.73 -1.34 -26.60
C GLY A 180 23.65 -1.94 -25.70
N LEU A 181 22.56 -1.22 -25.44
CA LEU A 181 21.38 -1.74 -24.78
C LEU A 181 20.24 -1.95 -25.77
N GLN A 182 19.38 -2.93 -25.49
CA GLN A 182 18.21 -3.24 -26.31
C GLN A 182 16.95 -3.15 -25.46
N LEU A 183 15.97 -2.37 -25.92
CA LEU A 183 14.63 -2.33 -25.34
C LEU A 183 13.78 -3.40 -26.00
N ILE A 184 13.22 -4.32 -25.21
CA ILE A 184 12.37 -5.40 -25.71
C ILE A 184 11.03 -5.41 -24.96
N PRO A 185 9.93 -5.85 -25.61
CA PRO A 185 8.68 -6.06 -24.90
C PRO A 185 8.82 -7.21 -23.89
N TRP A 186 8.01 -7.18 -22.85
CA TRP A 186 7.90 -8.29 -21.92
C TRP A 186 7.38 -9.55 -22.61
N HIS A 187 7.91 -10.71 -22.21
CA HIS A 187 7.40 -12.02 -22.59
C HIS A 187 7.45 -12.95 -21.36
N GLU A 188 6.53 -13.92 -21.29
CA GLU A 188 6.40 -14.82 -20.12
C GLU A 188 7.69 -15.59 -19.82
N THR A 189 8.46 -15.96 -20.86
CA THR A 189 9.77 -16.64 -20.72
C THR A 189 10.81 -15.79 -19.98
N HIS A 190 10.63 -14.47 -19.89
CA HIS A 190 11.51 -13.57 -19.17
C HIS A 190 11.09 -13.35 -17.71
N SER A 191 9.94 -13.88 -17.28
CA SER A 191 9.35 -13.57 -15.97
C SER A 191 10.29 -13.89 -14.81
N ASP A 192 10.94 -15.05 -14.83
CA ASP A 192 11.87 -15.42 -13.76
C ASP A 192 13.14 -14.56 -13.76
N ALA A 193 13.70 -14.27 -14.93
CA ALA A 193 14.87 -13.38 -15.04
C ALA A 193 14.55 -11.94 -14.60
N ALA A 194 13.33 -11.45 -14.89
CA ALA A 194 12.86 -10.16 -14.41
C ALA A 194 12.63 -10.14 -12.89
N ARG A 195 12.11 -11.23 -12.30
CA ARG A 195 12.00 -11.40 -10.84
C ARG A 195 13.38 -11.37 -10.17
N GLN A 196 14.37 -12.05 -10.74
CA GLN A 196 15.75 -11.99 -10.24
C GLN A 196 16.32 -10.58 -10.34
N ALA A 197 16.11 -9.89 -11.47
CA ALA A 197 16.51 -8.50 -11.63
C ALA A 197 15.79 -7.56 -10.65
N PHE A 198 14.52 -7.83 -10.33
CA PHE A 198 13.77 -7.11 -9.30
C PHE A 198 14.44 -7.25 -7.94
N ASN A 199 14.72 -8.48 -7.50
CA ASN A 199 15.37 -8.72 -6.21
C ASN A 199 16.71 -7.96 -6.11
N ILE A 200 17.53 -7.98 -7.16
CA ILE A 200 18.80 -7.24 -7.18
C ILE A 200 18.58 -5.71 -7.20
N ALA A 201 17.64 -5.22 -8.00
CA ALA A 201 17.39 -3.78 -8.14
C ALA A 201 16.78 -3.17 -6.87
N PHE A 202 16.04 -3.96 -6.09
CA PHE A 202 15.30 -3.52 -4.90
C PHE A 202 15.88 -4.01 -3.57
N GLN A 203 16.99 -4.77 -3.57
CA GLN A 203 17.60 -5.34 -2.36
C GLN A 203 17.88 -4.31 -1.25
N ASP A 204 18.20 -3.07 -1.62
CA ASP A 204 18.55 -1.98 -0.69
C ASP A 204 17.34 -1.07 -0.39
N ILE A 205 16.15 -1.40 -0.91
CA ILE A 205 14.94 -0.60 -0.72
C ILE A 205 14.19 -1.12 0.51
N TRP A 206 14.01 -0.21 1.48
CA TRP A 206 13.34 -0.51 2.74
C TRP A 206 11.94 -1.09 2.53
N GLY A 207 11.63 -2.18 3.24
CA GLY A 207 10.30 -2.78 3.28
C GLY A 207 9.90 -3.58 2.04
N VAL A 208 10.80 -3.77 1.08
CA VAL A 208 10.59 -4.64 -0.08
C VAL A 208 11.16 -6.03 0.24
N PRO A 209 10.31 -7.06 0.38
CA PRO A 209 10.80 -8.41 0.63
C PRO A 209 11.38 -9.02 -0.64
N GLU A 210 12.23 -10.04 -0.47
CA GLU A 210 12.68 -10.86 -1.59
C GLU A 210 11.48 -11.54 -2.26
N MET A 211 11.37 -11.42 -3.58
CA MET A 211 10.31 -12.06 -4.36
C MET A 211 10.73 -13.48 -4.75
N ASP A 212 10.11 -14.48 -4.14
CA ASP A 212 10.05 -15.83 -4.70
C ASP A 212 9.03 -15.90 -5.85
N THR A 213 8.93 -17.06 -6.52
CA THR A 213 8.00 -17.24 -7.64
C THR A 213 6.54 -17.05 -7.22
N THR A 214 6.17 -17.45 -6.00
CA THR A 214 4.80 -17.37 -5.50
C THR A 214 4.40 -15.93 -5.26
N LEU A 215 5.22 -15.16 -4.53
CA LEU A 215 5.00 -13.75 -4.25
C LEU A 215 5.03 -12.94 -5.54
N TRP A 216 5.96 -13.24 -6.45
CA TRP A 216 6.03 -12.59 -7.76
C TRP A 216 4.74 -12.75 -8.57
N GLN A 217 4.22 -13.98 -8.63
CA GLN A 217 2.95 -14.26 -9.30
C GLN A 217 1.79 -13.54 -8.60
N GLN A 218 1.76 -13.57 -7.27
CA GLN A 218 0.68 -12.99 -6.48
C GLN A 218 0.63 -11.46 -6.58
N PHE A 219 1.78 -10.80 -6.61
CA PHE A 219 1.86 -9.34 -6.47
C PHE A 219 2.18 -8.58 -7.75
N PHE A 220 2.72 -9.22 -8.80
CA PHE A 220 3.15 -8.50 -10.01
C PHE A 220 2.49 -9.02 -11.29
N VAL A 221 2.66 -10.30 -11.60
CA VAL A 221 2.40 -10.83 -12.96
C VAL A 221 1.17 -11.73 -13.07
N GLY A 222 0.62 -12.21 -11.96
CA GLY A 222 -0.59 -13.05 -11.91
C GLY A 222 -1.86 -12.29 -11.59
N VAL A 223 -1.81 -10.95 -11.57
CA VAL A 223 -2.95 -10.10 -11.24
C VAL A 223 -3.67 -9.64 -12.52
N PRO A 224 -5.01 -9.46 -12.49
CA PRO A 224 -5.78 -9.04 -13.67
C PRO A 224 -5.36 -7.70 -14.26
N GLN A 225 -4.74 -6.84 -13.46
CA GLN A 225 -4.28 -5.52 -13.88
C GLN A 225 -2.99 -5.58 -14.69
N PHE A 226 -2.23 -6.68 -14.62
CA PHE A 226 -0.94 -6.81 -15.28
C PHE A 226 -1.09 -6.77 -16.80
N ARG A 227 -0.27 -5.93 -17.45
CA ARG A 227 -0.25 -5.74 -18.89
C ARG A 227 1.13 -6.09 -19.45
N PRO A 228 1.36 -7.37 -19.82
CA PRO A 228 2.63 -7.79 -20.40
C PRO A 228 2.90 -7.07 -21.73
N ASP A 229 1.86 -6.81 -22.52
CA ASP A 229 1.94 -6.09 -23.79
C ASP A 229 2.34 -4.61 -23.65
N LEU A 230 2.25 -4.05 -22.45
CA LEU A 230 2.69 -2.69 -22.13
C LEU A 230 3.94 -2.67 -21.25
N SER A 231 4.48 -3.82 -20.86
CA SER A 231 5.64 -3.94 -19.97
C SER A 231 6.92 -4.13 -20.79
N TRP A 232 8.04 -3.64 -20.26
CA TRP A 232 9.28 -3.49 -21.02
C TRP A 232 10.49 -4.01 -20.24
N LEU A 233 11.46 -4.56 -20.97
CA LEU A 233 12.74 -5.01 -20.43
C LEU A 233 13.87 -4.34 -21.20
N VAL A 234 15.01 -4.15 -20.54
CA VAL A 234 16.25 -3.73 -21.20
C VAL A 234 17.27 -4.84 -21.07
N LEU A 235 17.82 -5.26 -22.21
CA LEU A 235 18.93 -6.20 -22.29
C LEU A 235 20.25 -5.47 -22.49
N ALA A 236 21.28 -5.97 -21.82
CA ALA A 236 22.67 -5.82 -22.24
C ALA A 236 23.14 -7.19 -22.73
N ASP A 237 23.45 -7.29 -24.02
CA ASP A 237 23.56 -8.57 -24.72
C ASP A 237 22.30 -9.43 -24.49
N GLU A 238 22.41 -10.53 -23.74
CA GLU A 238 21.30 -11.44 -23.42
C GLU A 238 20.82 -11.34 -21.96
N THR A 239 21.38 -10.40 -21.18
CA THR A 239 21.07 -10.26 -19.75
C THR A 239 20.09 -9.13 -19.50
N ILE A 240 19.02 -9.39 -18.73
CA ILE A 240 18.09 -8.34 -18.28
C ILE A 240 18.80 -7.44 -17.26
N VAL A 241 18.94 -6.17 -17.61
CA VAL A 241 19.60 -5.15 -16.77
C VAL A 241 18.65 -4.08 -16.23
N ALA A 242 17.45 -4.00 -16.79
CA ALA A 242 16.36 -3.17 -16.27
C ALA A 242 15.00 -3.68 -16.73
N PHE A 243 13.95 -3.26 -16.03
CA PHE A 243 12.57 -3.64 -16.32
C PHE A 243 11.60 -2.51 -15.94
N CYS A 244 10.43 -2.51 -16.58
CA CYS A 244 9.28 -1.70 -16.22
C CYS A 244 8.02 -2.55 -16.34
N ILE A 245 7.39 -2.82 -15.20
CA ILE A 245 6.18 -3.63 -15.07
C ILE A 245 5.00 -2.67 -14.97
N ASN A 246 4.08 -2.84 -15.91
CA ASN A 246 2.97 -1.94 -16.12
C ASN A 246 1.65 -2.65 -15.94
N TRP A 247 0.75 -1.95 -15.27
CA TRP A 247 -0.63 -2.33 -15.03
C TRP A 247 -1.58 -1.33 -15.68
N VAL A 248 -2.84 -1.72 -15.86
CA VAL A 248 -3.90 -0.80 -16.28
C VAL A 248 -5.10 -0.91 -15.35
N ASN A 249 -5.53 0.24 -14.84
CA ASN A 249 -6.79 0.39 -14.17
C ASN A 249 -7.84 0.88 -15.19
N GLU A 250 -8.54 -0.08 -15.79
CA GLU A 250 -9.57 0.16 -16.81
C GLU A 250 -10.69 1.11 -16.32
N ARG A 251 -11.06 1.02 -15.04
CA ARG A 251 -12.14 1.85 -14.45
C ARG A 251 -11.77 3.34 -14.47
N ASN A 252 -10.51 3.66 -14.21
CA ASN A 252 -10.02 5.03 -14.15
C ASN A 252 -9.37 5.48 -15.46
N GLN A 253 -9.24 4.58 -16.44
CA GLN A 253 -8.44 4.77 -17.65
C GLN A 253 -7.03 5.27 -17.31
N GLU A 254 -6.39 4.61 -16.33
CA GLU A 254 -5.09 4.99 -15.80
C GLU A 254 -4.09 3.86 -16.02
N GLY A 255 -2.96 4.17 -16.67
CA GLY A 255 -1.79 3.31 -16.69
C GLY A 255 -1.08 3.39 -15.34
N TRP A 256 -0.54 2.29 -14.86
CA TRP A 256 0.11 2.25 -13.55
C TRP A 256 1.47 1.57 -13.66
N ILE A 257 2.52 2.29 -13.31
CA ILE A 257 3.89 1.79 -13.31
C ILE A 257 4.12 1.15 -11.95
N GLU A 258 3.90 -0.16 -11.88
CA GLU A 258 3.96 -0.90 -10.61
C GLU A 258 5.39 -1.05 -10.12
N ALA A 259 6.32 -1.34 -11.02
CA ALA A 259 7.74 -1.36 -10.69
C ALA A 259 8.60 -0.98 -11.88
N VAL A 260 9.57 -0.09 -11.63
CA VAL A 260 10.68 0.18 -12.54
C VAL A 260 11.99 -0.05 -11.79
N GLY A 261 12.86 -0.86 -12.35
CA GLY A 261 14.12 -1.25 -11.72
C GLY A 261 15.27 -1.22 -12.71
N VAL A 262 16.43 -0.74 -12.24
CA VAL A 262 17.69 -0.80 -13.00
C VAL A 262 18.74 -1.41 -12.09
N LEU A 263 19.45 -2.42 -12.58
CA LEU A 263 20.52 -3.08 -11.83
C LEU A 263 21.62 -2.07 -11.46
N PRO A 264 22.27 -2.20 -10.28
CA PRO A 264 23.23 -1.22 -9.77
C PRO A 264 24.29 -0.76 -10.78
N ALA A 265 24.88 -1.68 -11.55
CA ALA A 265 25.92 -1.37 -12.54
C ALA A 265 25.46 -0.49 -13.72
N TRP A 266 24.15 -0.42 -13.96
CA TRP A 266 23.51 0.27 -15.09
C TRP A 266 22.77 1.55 -14.69
N ARG A 267 22.77 1.89 -13.40
CA ARG A 267 22.17 3.14 -12.86
C ARG A 267 22.95 4.37 -13.35
N GLY A 268 22.27 5.53 -13.36
CA GLY A 268 22.88 6.81 -13.76
C GLY A 268 23.10 6.98 -15.27
N ARG A 269 22.65 6.03 -16.11
CA ARG A 269 22.83 6.04 -17.57
C ARG A 269 21.58 6.42 -18.36
N GLY A 270 20.50 6.83 -17.70
CA GLY A 270 19.23 7.17 -18.37
C GLY A 270 18.32 5.99 -18.72
N VAL A 271 18.67 4.76 -18.34
CA VAL A 271 17.89 3.54 -18.65
C VAL A 271 16.46 3.59 -18.09
N ALA A 272 16.30 3.98 -16.83
CA ALA A 272 14.96 4.14 -16.23
C ALA A 272 14.12 5.20 -16.97
N ALA A 273 14.74 6.32 -17.38
CA ALA A 273 14.05 7.37 -18.12
C ALA A 273 13.52 6.87 -19.47
N ALA A 274 14.31 6.06 -20.18
CA ALA A 274 13.89 5.43 -21.43
C ALA A 274 12.70 4.48 -21.22
N LEU A 275 12.76 3.60 -20.20
CA LEU A 275 11.67 2.67 -19.87
C LEU A 275 10.37 3.37 -19.49
N LEU A 276 10.45 4.40 -18.62
CA LEU A 276 9.29 5.18 -18.19
C LEU A 276 8.67 5.95 -19.35
N THR A 277 9.51 6.58 -20.18
CA THR A 277 9.06 7.29 -21.39
C THR A 277 8.35 6.35 -22.36
N GLN A 278 8.90 5.16 -22.60
CA GLN A 278 8.27 4.16 -23.44
C GLN A 278 6.89 3.80 -22.89
N SER A 279 6.81 3.49 -21.60
CA SER A 279 5.55 3.15 -20.93
C SER A 279 4.51 4.27 -21.04
N LEU A 280 4.91 5.53 -20.84
CA LEU A 280 4.04 6.69 -21.03
C LEU A 280 3.51 6.79 -22.46
N HIS A 281 4.36 6.60 -23.46
CA HIS A 281 3.94 6.62 -24.87
C HIS A 281 2.96 5.51 -25.19
N GLU A 282 3.16 4.29 -24.69
CA GLU A 282 2.23 3.17 -24.88
C GLU A 282 0.88 3.43 -24.20
N PHE A 283 0.90 3.94 -22.97
CA PHE A 283 -0.33 4.34 -22.28
C PHE A 283 -1.08 5.45 -23.04
N GLN A 284 -0.36 6.42 -23.61
CA GLN A 284 -0.94 7.47 -24.43
C GLN A 284 -1.54 6.91 -25.74
N ALA A 285 -0.82 6.00 -26.41
CA ALA A 285 -1.28 5.35 -27.64
C ALA A 285 -2.54 4.50 -27.41
N LEU A 286 -2.66 3.87 -26.23
CA LEU A 286 -3.85 3.14 -25.81
C LEU A 286 -5.03 4.06 -25.43
N GLY A 287 -4.83 5.38 -25.39
CA GLY A 287 -5.87 6.36 -25.09
C GLY A 287 -6.19 6.49 -23.59
N LEU A 288 -5.27 6.07 -22.71
CA LEU A 288 -5.41 6.26 -21.27
C LEU A 288 -5.31 7.76 -20.91
N LYS A 289 -5.95 8.16 -19.80
CA LYS A 289 -6.02 9.57 -19.36
C LYS A 289 -4.78 10.00 -18.59
N SER A 290 -4.24 9.11 -17.78
CA SER A 290 -3.07 9.38 -16.93
C SER A 290 -2.22 8.14 -16.73
N ALA A 291 -0.98 8.36 -16.31
CA ALA A 291 -0.11 7.33 -15.76
C ALA A 291 0.19 7.64 -14.28
N GLY A 292 0.23 6.63 -13.42
CA GLY A 292 0.52 6.78 -12.00
C GLY A 292 1.60 5.83 -11.50
N LEU A 293 2.19 6.18 -10.37
CA LEU A 293 3.15 5.37 -9.63
C LEU A 293 3.18 5.77 -8.16
N ASP A 294 3.73 4.90 -7.31
CA ASP A 294 4.08 5.22 -5.93
C ASP A 294 5.60 5.27 -5.77
N VAL A 295 6.09 6.20 -4.95
CA VAL A 295 7.53 6.35 -4.66
C VAL A 295 7.74 6.74 -3.20
N ASP A 296 8.68 6.07 -2.53
CA ASP A 296 9.13 6.49 -1.20
C ASP A 296 10.00 7.75 -1.30
N THR A 297 9.79 8.74 -0.43
CA THR A 297 10.54 10.00 -0.46
C THR A 297 12.01 9.82 -0.07
N GLU A 298 12.31 8.78 0.69
CA GLU A 298 13.68 8.46 1.12
C GLU A 298 14.33 7.41 0.20
N ASN A 299 13.73 7.14 -0.97
CA ASN A 299 14.33 6.24 -1.95
C ASN A 299 15.73 6.74 -2.34
N PRO A 300 16.80 5.97 -2.06
CA PRO A 300 18.19 6.42 -2.22
C PRO A 300 18.61 6.54 -3.70
N THR A 301 17.80 6.05 -4.64
CA THR A 301 18.15 5.98 -6.06
C THR A 301 17.87 7.28 -6.84
N GLY A 302 17.27 8.30 -6.21
CA GLY A 302 16.88 9.54 -6.88
C GLY A 302 15.64 9.39 -7.78
N ALA A 303 14.82 8.37 -7.54
CA ALA A 303 13.64 8.06 -8.33
C ALA A 303 12.64 9.24 -8.39
N LEU A 304 12.42 9.93 -7.26
CA LEU A 304 11.51 11.08 -7.18
C LEU A 304 11.89 12.18 -8.18
N GLN A 305 13.15 12.60 -8.20
CA GLN A 305 13.62 13.65 -9.11
C GLN A 305 13.54 13.22 -10.57
N LEU A 306 13.72 11.93 -10.86
CA LEU A 306 13.52 11.38 -12.20
C LEU A 306 12.04 11.50 -12.62
N TYR A 307 11.11 11.08 -11.76
CA TYR A 307 9.69 11.15 -12.06
C TYR A 307 9.23 12.60 -12.29
N GLU A 308 9.66 13.54 -11.44
CA GLU A 308 9.38 14.97 -11.62
C GLU A 308 9.89 15.51 -12.96
N LYS A 309 11.13 15.15 -13.35
CA LYS A 309 11.70 15.53 -14.65
C LYS A 309 10.92 14.98 -15.84
N LEU A 310 10.28 13.82 -15.67
CA LEU A 310 9.44 13.20 -16.69
C LEU A 310 8.00 13.71 -16.67
N GLY A 311 7.67 14.72 -15.85
CA GLY A 311 6.36 15.35 -15.83
C GLY A 311 5.36 14.72 -14.86
N PHE A 312 5.78 13.78 -14.01
CA PHE A 312 4.94 13.31 -12.91
C PHE A 312 4.86 14.37 -11.81
N ALA A 313 3.66 14.57 -11.27
CA ALA A 313 3.43 15.43 -10.11
C ALA A 313 2.86 14.64 -8.94
N ALA A 314 3.30 14.93 -7.72
CA ALA A 314 2.71 14.34 -6.52
C ALA A 314 1.25 14.79 -6.38
N ILE A 315 0.35 13.82 -6.22
CA ILE A 315 -1.09 14.07 -6.01
C ILE A 315 -1.55 13.74 -4.58
N LYS A 316 -0.73 12.98 -3.86
CA LYS A 316 -0.99 12.57 -2.48
C LYS A 316 0.33 12.22 -1.82
N ARG A 317 0.47 12.63 -0.55
CA ARG A 317 1.55 12.20 0.32
C ARG A 317 0.98 11.37 1.46
N THR A 318 1.55 10.21 1.68
CA THR A 318 1.21 9.33 2.80
C THR A 318 2.33 9.39 3.82
N ILE A 319 1.98 9.58 5.08
CA ILE A 319 2.90 9.49 6.22
C ILE A 319 2.71 8.11 6.83
N PHE A 320 3.81 7.37 6.99
CA PHE A 320 3.82 6.12 7.73
C PHE A 320 4.33 6.37 9.14
N PHE A 321 3.61 5.82 10.11
CA PHE A 321 3.86 5.99 11.52
C PHE A 321 4.25 4.66 12.14
N SER A 322 5.12 4.71 13.13
CA SER A 322 5.49 3.53 13.89
C SER A 322 5.66 3.79 15.37
N LYS A 323 5.38 2.75 16.16
CA LYS A 323 5.57 2.71 17.60
C LYS A 323 6.12 1.33 17.98
N PRO A 324 7.24 1.24 18.73
CA PRO A 324 7.63 -0.01 19.34
C PRO A 324 6.61 -0.40 20.41
N LEU A 325 6.22 -1.67 20.41
CA LEU A 325 5.37 -2.23 21.44
C LEU A 325 6.28 -2.91 22.45
N ASN A 326 6.47 -2.24 23.59
CA ASN A 326 7.15 -2.81 24.74
C ASN A 326 6.21 -3.73 25.53
#